data_AF-A0A800J9S7-F1
#
_entry.id   AF-A0A800J9S7-F1
#
_cell.length_a   1.000
_cell.length_b   1.000
_cell.length_c   1.000
_cell.angle_alpha   90.00
_cell.angle_beta   90.00
_cell.angle_gamma   90.00
#
_symmetry.space_group_name_H-M   'P 1'
#
loop_
_entity.id
_entity.type
_entity.pdbx_description
1 polymer ?
#
loop_
_entity_poly.entity_id
_entity_poly.type
_entity_poly.pdbx_seq_one_letter_code
_entity_poly.pdbx_strand_id
1 'polypeptide(L)'
;DGVPVVIVTGSHAPLRIWPELADLTILTAPTRTPDILWVLSEISKLGLNSLLVEGGSLIHASFIKSNTVDQLALFLAPKVIGGQEALSWCGNLGVDSVDDAPQMEISSVTALGEDWMISAIIK
;
A
#
# COMPACT_ATOMS: atom_id res chain seq x y z
N ASP A 1 6.96 -13.02 -18.39
CA ASP A 1 5.74 -13.85 -18.44
C ASP A 1 4.56 -13.17 -19.16
N GLY A 2 4.70 -11.90 -19.61
CA GLY A 2 3.63 -11.20 -20.32
C GLY A 2 2.65 -10.49 -19.39
N VAL A 3 2.95 -10.43 -18.09
CA VAL A 3 2.19 -9.64 -17.13
C VAL A 3 2.42 -8.14 -17.44
N PRO A 4 1.34 -7.35 -17.62
CA PRO A 4 1.45 -5.91 -17.79
C PRO A 4 2.08 -5.27 -16.55
N VAL A 5 3.06 -4.39 -16.77
CA VAL A 5 3.74 -3.66 -15.70
C VAL A 5 3.42 -2.18 -15.82
N VAL A 6 2.96 -1.59 -14.71
CA VAL A 6 2.77 -0.14 -14.61
C VAL A 6 3.80 0.42 -13.63
N ILE A 7 4.64 1.33 -14.10
CA ILE A 7 5.58 2.07 -13.25
C ILE A 7 5.05 3.49 -13.06
N VAL A 8 4.83 3.87 -11.81
CA VAL A 8 4.45 5.23 -11.44
C VAL A 8 5.66 5.99 -10.91
N THR A 9 5.88 7.19 -11.44
CA THR A 9 6.99 8.07 -11.06
C THR A 9 6.50 9.44 -10.63
N GLY A 10 7.30 10.15 -9.85
CA GLY A 10 7.07 11.58 -9.59
C GLY A 10 7.59 12.47 -10.71
N SER A 11 7.13 13.72 -10.77
CA SER A 11 7.48 14.69 -11.84
C SER A 11 8.97 15.01 -11.96
N HIS A 12 9.77 14.69 -10.95
CA HIS A 12 11.22 14.91 -10.92
C HIS A 12 12.01 13.60 -10.80
N ALA A 13 11.39 12.47 -11.13
CA ALA A 13 12.12 11.21 -11.16
C ALA A 13 13.30 11.32 -12.14
N PRO A 14 14.51 10.91 -11.75
CA PRO A 14 15.66 10.95 -12.63
C PRO A 14 15.40 10.05 -13.85
N LEU A 15 16.00 10.41 -14.99
CA LEU A 15 16.00 9.53 -16.15
C LEU A 15 16.57 8.18 -15.74
N ARG A 16 15.79 7.13 -16.01
CA ARG A 16 16.18 5.74 -15.77
C ARG A 16 16.03 4.95 -17.05
N ILE A 17 16.93 4.02 -17.25
CA ILE A 17 16.77 2.98 -18.27
C ILE A 17 15.89 1.92 -17.62
N TRP A 18 14.64 1.85 -18.07
CA TRP A 18 13.70 0.82 -17.64
C TRP A 18 13.97 -0.49 -18.39
N PRO A 19 13.69 -1.65 -17.80
CA PRO A 19 13.82 -2.91 -18.50
C PRO A 19 12.92 -2.91 -19.74
N GLU A 20 13.41 -3.50 -20.84
CA GLU A 20 12.58 -3.76 -22.01
C GLU A 20 11.61 -4.89 -21.69
N LEU A 21 10.39 -4.50 -21.28
CA LEU A 21 9.27 -5.40 -21.06
C LEU A 21 8.26 -5.19 -22.18
N ALA A 22 7.66 -6.29 -22.65
CA ALA A 22 6.74 -6.26 -23.78
C ALA A 22 5.47 -5.43 -23.51
N ASP A 23 5.04 -5.35 -22.25
CA ASP A 23 3.87 -4.59 -21.81
C ASP A 23 4.24 -3.74 -20.58
N LEU A 24 4.90 -2.61 -20.84
CA LEU A 24 5.30 -1.63 -19.83
C LEU A 24 4.63 -0.29 -20.09
N THR A 25 3.87 0.17 -19.11
CA THR A 25 3.30 1.52 -19.05
C THR A 25 4.04 2.33 -18.00
N ILE A 26 4.44 3.56 -18.35
CA ILE A 26 5.07 4.49 -17.42
C ILE A 26 4.14 5.69 -17.23
N LEU A 27 3.76 5.95 -15.99
CA LEU A 27 2.95 7.09 -15.59
C LEU A 27 3.83 8.07 -14.81
N THR A 28 3.74 9.36 -15.16
CA THR A 28 4.47 10.43 -14.49
C THR A 28 3.47 11.33 -13.77
N ALA A 29 3.52 11.32 -12.44
CA ALA A 29 2.69 12.16 -11.59
C ALA A 29 3.01 13.64 -11.79
N PRO A 30 2.03 14.55 -11.62
CA PRO A 30 2.28 15.98 -11.68
C PRO A 30 3.15 16.48 -10.52
N THR A 31 3.17 15.76 -9.41
CA THR A 31 3.89 16.09 -8.17
C THR A 31 5.17 15.29 -8.02
N ARG A 32 6.09 15.77 -7.18
CA ARG A 32 7.36 15.09 -6.88
C ARG A 32 7.17 13.70 -6.26
N THR A 33 6.14 13.56 -5.44
CA THR A 33 5.71 12.29 -4.87
C THR A 33 4.30 12.03 -5.40
N PRO A 34 4.04 10.87 -6.03
CA PRO A 34 2.71 10.53 -6.51
C PRO A 34 1.69 10.56 -5.37
N ASP A 35 0.59 11.27 -5.56
CA ASP A 35 -0.55 11.27 -4.65
C ASP A 35 -1.41 10.02 -4.87
N ILE A 36 -1.90 9.39 -3.80
CA ILE A 36 -2.63 8.12 -3.91
C ILE A 36 -3.94 8.28 -4.71
N LEU A 37 -4.68 9.37 -4.54
CA LEU A 37 -5.92 9.59 -5.29
C LEU A 37 -5.64 9.76 -6.78
N TRP A 38 -4.55 10.46 -7.13
CA TRP A 38 -4.10 10.56 -8.51
C TRP A 38 -3.70 9.19 -9.08
N VAL A 39 -2.91 8.40 -8.33
CA VAL A 39 -2.51 7.06 -8.75
C VAL A 39 -3.73 6.18 -9.01
N LEU A 40 -4.68 6.14 -8.07
CA LEU A 40 -5.91 5.36 -8.21
C LEU A 40 -6.74 5.79 -9.43
N SER A 41 -6.81 7.09 -9.71
CA SER A 41 -7.48 7.62 -10.90
C SER A 41 -6.84 7.13 -12.19
N GLU A 42 -5.50 7.19 -12.30
CA GLU A 42 -4.81 6.69 -13.49
C GLU A 42 -4.93 5.17 -13.65
N ILE A 43 -4.82 4.42 -12.56
CA ILE A 43 -4.99 2.97 -12.57
C ILE A 43 -6.41 2.59 -13.01
N SER A 44 -7.44 3.30 -12.54
CA SER A 44 -8.83 3.08 -12.95
C SER A 44 -9.04 3.34 -14.46
N LYS A 45 -8.34 4.33 -15.05
CA LYS A 45 -8.38 4.57 -16.51
C LYS A 45 -7.79 3.42 -17.32
N LEU A 46 -6.91 2.60 -16.72
CA LEU A 46 -6.41 1.37 -17.32
C LEU A 46 -7.38 0.19 -17.17
N GLY A 47 -8.58 0.40 -16.60
CA GLY A 47 -9.59 -0.63 -16.37
C GLY A 47 -9.36 -1.49 -15.13
N LEU A 48 -8.40 -1.12 -14.28
CA LEU A 48 -8.07 -1.84 -13.05
C LEU A 48 -8.90 -1.28 -11.88
N ASN A 49 -9.79 -2.11 -11.35
CA ASN A 49 -10.79 -1.69 -10.35
C ASN A 49 -10.49 -2.19 -8.92
N SER A 50 -9.50 -3.07 -8.77
CA SER A 50 -9.09 -3.61 -7.47
C SER A 50 -7.57 -3.68 -7.41
N LEU A 51 -7.01 -3.29 -6.27
CA LEU A 51 -5.57 -3.34 -6.01
C LEU A 51 -5.28 -4.12 -4.74
N LEU A 52 -4.32 -5.03 -4.82
CA LEU A 52 -3.66 -5.59 -3.65
C LEU A 52 -2.41 -4.76 -3.37
N VAL A 53 -2.36 -4.13 -2.19
CA VAL A 53 -1.24 -3.28 -1.78
C VAL A 53 -0.42 -4.02 -0.72
N GLU A 54 0.79 -4.45 -1.07
CA GLU A 54 1.62 -5.32 -0.20
C GLU A 54 2.80 -4.59 0.47
N GLY A 55 3.06 -3.33 0.14
CA GLY A 55 4.08 -2.55 0.85
C GLY A 55 4.68 -1.39 0.07
N GLY A 56 5.66 -0.69 0.64
CA GLY A 56 6.17 -0.82 2.02
C GLY A 56 5.37 -0.03 3.07
N SER A 57 5.92 0.14 4.27
CA SER A 57 5.24 0.81 5.39
C SER A 57 4.77 2.24 5.09
N LEU A 58 5.53 2.99 4.30
CA LEU A 58 5.15 4.31 3.82
C LEU A 58 3.97 4.24 2.84
N ILE A 59 3.94 3.23 1.96
CA ILE A 59 2.83 3.04 1.02
C ILE A 59 1.55 2.71 1.79
N HIS A 60 1.60 1.77 2.73
CA HIS A 60 0.44 1.46 3.58
C HIS A 60 -0.08 2.71 4.31
N ALA A 61 0.82 3.50 4.92
CA ALA A 61 0.44 4.74 5.59
C ALA A 61 -0.18 5.75 4.61
N SER A 62 0.35 5.88 3.40
CA SER A 62 -0.22 6.78 2.37
C SER A 62 -1.63 6.38 1.96
N PHE A 63 -1.90 5.08 1.76
CA PHE A 63 -3.23 4.57 1.41
C PHE A 63 -4.24 4.72 2.57
N ILE A 64 -3.81 4.46 3.81
CA ILE A 64 -4.66 4.64 4.99
C ILE A 64 -5.01 6.13 5.16
N LYS A 65 -4.02 7.03 5.02
CA LYS A 65 -4.24 8.49 5.10
C LYS A 65 -5.17 9.02 4.02
N SER A 66 -5.17 8.43 2.82
CA SER A 66 -6.06 8.87 1.74
C SER A 66 -7.50 8.40 1.91
N ASN A 67 -7.81 7.60 2.93
CA ASN A 67 -9.12 7.02 3.16
C ASN A 67 -9.65 6.23 1.95
N THR A 68 -8.76 5.46 1.30
CA THR A 68 -9.07 4.66 0.10
C THR A 68 -8.81 3.17 0.30
N VAL A 69 -8.75 2.72 1.56
CA VAL A 69 -8.55 1.32 1.90
C VAL A 69 -9.91 0.71 2.25
N ASP A 70 -10.35 -0.27 1.47
CA ASP A 70 -11.60 -0.98 1.77
C ASP A 70 -11.38 -2.12 2.78
N GLN A 71 -10.26 -2.84 2.65
CA GLN A 71 -9.95 -4.04 3.43
C GLN A 71 -8.48 -4.07 3.84
N LEU A 72 -8.23 -4.66 5.00
CA LEU A 72 -6.90 -4.91 5.54
C LEU A 72 -6.73 -6.40 5.85
N ALA A 73 -5.64 -6.99 5.37
CA ALA A 73 -5.21 -8.34 5.73
C ALA A 73 -3.84 -8.27 6.41
N LEU A 74 -3.78 -8.56 7.71
CA LEU A 74 -2.55 -8.58 8.49
C LEU A 74 -2.14 -10.02 8.77
N PHE A 75 -0.87 -10.34 8.51
CA PHE A 75 -0.28 -11.65 8.80
C PHE A 75 0.66 -11.51 9.99
N LEU A 76 0.41 -12.28 11.05
CA LEU A 76 1.18 -12.26 12.28
C LEU A 76 1.83 -13.63 12.50
N ALA A 77 3.17 -13.66 12.48
CA ALA A 77 3.95 -14.85 12.79
C ALA A 77 4.28 -14.93 14.30
N PRO A 78 4.48 -16.12 14.87
CA PRO A 78 4.91 -16.31 16.26
C PRO A 78 6.42 -16.04 16.42
N LYS A 79 6.88 -14.89 15.93
CA LYS A 79 8.29 -14.47 15.93
C LYS A 79 8.40 -13.08 16.55
N VAL A 80 9.40 -12.91 17.41
CA VAL A 80 9.70 -11.64 18.08
C VAL A 80 11.03 -11.12 17.54
N ILE A 81 11.00 -9.98 16.86
CA ILE A 81 12.20 -9.32 16.33
C ILE A 81 12.66 -8.20 17.29
N GLY A 82 11.74 -7.31 17.69
CA GLY A 82 12.05 -6.14 18.53
C GLY A 82 12.88 -5.07 17.81
N GLY A 83 13.24 -4.01 18.53
CA GLY A 83 14.09 -2.91 18.04
C GLY A 83 13.35 -1.58 17.87
N GLN A 84 13.92 -0.50 18.41
CA GLN A 84 13.36 0.86 18.29
C GLN A 84 13.38 1.37 16.84
N GLU A 85 14.42 1.00 16.10
CA GLU A 85 14.60 1.35 14.68
C GLU A 85 13.97 0.29 13.74
N ALA A 86 13.31 -0.73 14.29
CA ALA A 86 12.65 -1.74 13.45
C ALA A 86 11.46 -1.11 12.72
N LEU A 87 11.32 -1.44 11.44
CA LEU A 87 10.22 -0.91 10.64
C LEU A 87 8.89 -1.50 11.11
N SER A 88 7.96 -0.62 11.52
CA SER A 88 6.54 -0.96 11.63
C SER A 88 5.97 -1.32 10.26
N TRP A 89 4.95 -2.19 10.24
CA TRP A 89 4.22 -2.52 9.00
C TRP A 89 3.50 -1.29 8.42
N CYS A 90 3.04 -0.37 9.27
CA CYS A 90 2.47 0.91 8.87
C CYS A 90 3.36 2.05 9.34
N GLY A 91 3.71 2.95 8.42
CA GLY A 91 4.45 4.17 8.70
C GLY A 91 3.63 5.20 9.48
N ASN A 92 4.21 6.38 9.68
CA ASN A 92 3.60 7.45 10.47
C ASN A 92 2.28 7.94 9.86
N LEU A 93 1.18 7.79 10.61
CA LEU A 93 -0.16 8.27 10.25
C LEU A 93 -0.43 9.74 10.63
N GLY A 94 0.41 10.37 11.45
CA GLY A 94 0.19 11.73 11.93
C GLY A 94 -0.98 11.83 12.91
N VAL A 95 -1.17 10.80 13.73
CA VAL A 95 -2.24 10.69 14.72
C VAL A 95 -1.75 11.28 16.03
N ASP A 96 -2.38 12.36 16.49
CA ASP A 96 -2.02 13.07 17.72
C ASP A 96 -2.74 12.50 18.96
N SER A 97 -3.94 11.94 18.78
CA SER A 97 -4.73 11.30 19.83
C SER A 97 -5.34 9.98 19.36
N VAL A 98 -5.66 9.08 20.28
CA VAL A 98 -6.27 7.77 19.95
C VAL A 98 -7.62 7.93 19.25
N ASP A 99 -8.37 8.99 19.57
CA ASP A 99 -9.68 9.26 18.96
C ASP A 99 -9.56 9.66 17.47
N ASP A 100 -8.39 10.15 17.04
CA ASP A 100 -8.09 10.50 15.64
C ASP A 100 -7.54 9.32 14.84
N ALA A 101 -7.31 8.16 15.49
CA ALA A 101 -6.73 7.00 14.82
C ALA A 101 -7.74 6.35 13.87
N PRO A 102 -7.33 5.94 12.65
CA PRO A 102 -8.17 5.15 11.76
C PRO A 102 -8.65 3.87 12.46
N GLN A 103 -9.96 3.73 12.58
CA GLN A 103 -10.57 2.58 13.24
C GLN A 103 -10.92 1.51 12.19
N MET A 104 -10.53 0.27 12.49
CA MET A 104 -10.87 -0.89 11.68
C MET A 104 -11.85 -1.79 12.44
N GLU A 105 -12.71 -2.49 11.71
CA GLU A 105 -13.55 -3.55 12.23
C GLU A 105 -12.98 -4.91 11.81
N ILE A 106 -12.57 -5.71 12.80
CA ILE A 106 -12.07 -7.07 12.54
C ILE A 106 -13.26 -7.94 12.11
N SER A 107 -13.20 -8.43 10.88
CA SER A 107 -14.22 -9.30 10.29
C SER A 107 -13.92 -10.79 10.54
N SER A 108 -12.65 -11.18 10.58
CA SER A 108 -12.26 -12.55 10.92
C SER A 108 -10.81 -12.66 11.41
N VAL A 109 -10.52 -13.76 12.11
CA VAL A 109 -9.16 -14.17 12.49
C VAL A 109 -9.01 -15.64 12.12
N THR A 110 -8.06 -15.95 11.24
CA THR A 110 -7.88 -17.30 10.66
C THR A 110 -6.47 -17.80 10.94
N ALA A 111 -6.34 -19.03 11.44
CA ALA A 111 -5.04 -19.68 11.60
C ALA A 111 -4.49 -20.15 10.24
N LEU A 112 -3.22 -19.89 9.98
CA LEU A 112 -2.48 -20.30 8.78
C LEU A 112 -1.20 -21.05 9.20
N GLY A 113 -1.37 -22.32 9.57
CA GLY A 113 -0.28 -23.07 10.20
C GLY A 113 0.02 -22.50 11.59
N GLU A 114 1.23 -21.98 11.79
CA GLU A 114 1.65 -21.32 13.03
C GLU A 114 1.36 -19.81 13.06
N ASP A 115 1.02 -19.24 11.90
CA ASP A 115 0.73 -17.81 11.73
C ASP A 115 -0.77 -17.53 11.85
N TRP A 116 -1.12 -16.25 12.01
CA TRP A 116 -2.50 -15.77 12.03
C TRP A 116 -2.74 -14.72 10.96
N MET A 117 -3.87 -14.83 10.26
CA MET A 117 -4.39 -13.78 9.38
C MET A 117 -5.56 -13.06 10.06
N ILE A 118 -5.44 -11.75 10.22
CA ILE A 118 -6.51 -10.87 10.68
C ILE A 118 -7.07 -10.14 9.45
N SER A 119 -8.35 -10.34 9.17
CA SER A 119 -9.06 -9.59 8.12
C SER A 119 -9.91 -8.50 8.76
N ALA A 120 -9.81 -7.27 8.27
CA ALA A 120 -10.57 -6.14 8.77
C ALA A 120 -11.08 -5.24 7.63
N ILE A 121 -12.16 -4.51 7.90
CA ILE A 121 -12.71 -3.47 7.03
C ILE A 121 -12.57 -2.12 7.71
N ILE A 122 -12.38 -1.04 6.93
CA ILE A 122 -12.33 0.31 7.52
C ILE A 122 -13.73 0.74 7.97
N LYS A 123 -13.82 1.44 9.12
CA LYS A 123 -15.07 2.02 9.61
C LYS A 123 -15.31 3.43 9.08
#